data_AF-A0A938GLJ8-F1
#
_entry.id   AF-A0A938GLJ8-F1
#
_cell.length_a   1.000
_cell.length_b   1.000
_cell.length_c   1.000
_cell.angle_alpha   90.00
_cell.angle_beta   90.00
_cell.angle_gamma   90.00
#
_symmetry.space_group_name_H-M   'P 1'
#
loop_
_entity.id
_entity.type
_entity.pdbx_description
1 polymer ?
#
loop_
_entity_poly.entity_id
_entity_poly.type
_entity_poly.pdbx_seq_one_letter_code
_entity_poly.pdbx_strand_id
1 'polypeptide(L)'
;MPRLLKVILGVLLLPFCIGAVGAIARVLSVSGHATDFWVAAAGGAACWLAVYAFLPRPMWLYVFGHELTHALWTWLFGGRVKKFKVKSTGGYVVITKSNSLIALAPYFFPVYVALVVLIYLLGHLIWGWREWAAWFHLLLGAAYAFHITLTSFALQTEQSDITSQGYFFSAVVITLGNLLVLLLGLPVLVGVGIGTAMSSWMRETAAVFSRLASLIGG
;
A
#
# COMPACT_ATOMS: atom_id res chain seq x y z
N MET A 1 17.32 -1.81 -16.27
CA MET A 1 18.20 -1.77 -15.08
C MET A 1 18.83 -3.14 -14.88
N PRO A 2 20.17 -3.24 -14.72
CA PRO A 2 20.86 -4.52 -14.51
C PRO A 2 20.36 -5.27 -13.27
N ARG A 3 20.41 -6.60 -13.28
CA ARG A 3 19.94 -7.45 -12.15
C ARG A 3 20.71 -7.16 -10.86
N LEU A 4 22.03 -7.02 -10.94
CA LEU A 4 22.88 -6.72 -9.79
C LEU A 4 22.48 -5.40 -9.11
N LEU A 5 22.20 -4.36 -9.89
CA LEU A 5 21.77 -3.07 -9.35
C LEU A 5 20.43 -3.19 -8.60
N LYS A 6 19.48 -3.99 -9.10
CA LYS A 6 18.22 -4.27 -8.38
C LYS A 6 18.46 -4.97 -7.04
N VAL A 7 19.38 -5.93 -6.99
CA VAL A 7 19.74 -6.61 -5.74
C VAL A 7 20.36 -5.64 -4.75
N ILE A 8 21.33 -4.83 -5.17
CA ILE A 8 21.97 -3.82 -4.32
C ILE A 8 20.93 -2.84 -3.78
N LEU A 9 20.04 -2.31 -4.64
CA LEU A 9 18.96 -1.43 -4.21
C LEU A 9 18.02 -2.12 -3.23
N GLY A 10 17.66 -3.39 -3.46
CA GLY A 10 16.84 -4.17 -2.54
C GLY A 10 17.49 -4.28 -1.15
N VAL A 11 18.79 -4.58 -1.07
CA VAL A 11 19.53 -4.64 0.20
C VAL A 11 19.55 -3.27 0.90
N LEU A 12 19.83 -2.20 0.16
CA LEU A 12 19.86 -0.84 0.71
C LEU A 12 18.50 -0.37 1.26
N LEU A 13 17.39 -0.92 0.74
CA LEU A 13 16.03 -0.59 1.19
C LEU A 13 15.58 -1.41 2.42
N LEU A 14 16.22 -2.53 2.76
CA LEU A 14 15.82 -3.36 3.91
C LEU A 14 15.80 -2.60 5.26
N PRO A 15 16.82 -1.78 5.60
CA PRO A 15 16.79 -1.00 6.83
C PRO A 15 15.57 -0.07 6.93
N PHE A 16 15.12 0.47 5.80
CA PHE A 16 13.93 1.32 5.74
C PHE A 16 12.64 0.54 5.99
N CYS A 17 12.53 -0.70 5.50
CA CYS A 17 11.41 -1.58 5.84
C CYS A 17 11.35 -1.86 7.35
N ILE A 18 12.49 -2.25 7.94
CA ILE A 18 12.57 -2.55 9.37
C ILE A 18 12.24 -1.31 10.20
N GLY A 19 12.80 -0.15 9.83
CA GLY A 19 12.50 1.11 10.49
C GLY A 19 11.02 1.49 10.40
N ALA A 20 10.37 1.24 9.26
CA ALA A 20 8.96 1.56 9.06
C ALA A 20 8.07 0.69 9.95
N VAL A 21 8.39 -0.60 10.11
CA VAL A 21 7.71 -1.49 11.06
C VAL A 21 7.81 -0.93 12.49
N GLY A 22 9.01 -0.54 12.93
CA GLY A 22 9.22 0.05 14.26
C GLY A 22 8.41 1.34 14.47
N ALA A 23 8.35 2.21 13.45
CA ALA A 23 7.58 3.44 13.52
C ALA A 23 6.06 3.19 13.56
N ILE A 24 5.55 2.27 12.75
CA ILE A 24 4.14 1.87 12.77
C ILE A 24 3.80 1.26 14.15
N ALA A 25 4.66 0.41 14.71
CA ALA A 25 4.45 -0.16 16.04
C ALA A 25 4.33 0.93 17.12
N ARG A 26 5.14 1.99 17.06
CA ARG A 26 5.01 3.14 17.97
C ARG A 26 3.73 3.95 17.75
N VAL A 27 3.31 4.14 16.49
CA VAL A 27 2.02 4.78 16.19
C VAL A 27 0.88 3.95 16.79
N LEU A 28 0.92 2.63 16.62
CA LEU A 28 -0.06 1.72 17.19
C LEU A 28 -0.07 1.76 18.72
N SER A 29 1.09 1.79 19.38
CA SER A 29 1.16 1.80 20.85
C SER A 29 0.55 3.06 21.49
N VAL A 30 0.55 4.19 20.78
CA VAL A 30 -0.07 5.44 21.26
C VAL A 30 -1.51 5.61 20.76
N SER A 31 -1.91 4.84 19.73
CA SER A 31 -3.24 4.89 19.10
C SER A 31 -4.37 4.26 19.90
N GLY A 32 -4.10 3.65 21.06
CA GLY A 32 -5.08 2.92 21.88
C GLY A 32 -6.31 3.73 22.31
N HIS A 33 -6.28 5.06 22.11
CA HIS A 33 -7.38 5.97 22.40
C HIS A 33 -8.33 6.22 21.21
N ALA A 34 -8.00 5.76 20.00
CA ALA A 34 -8.79 5.96 18.78
C ALA A 34 -9.87 4.86 18.58
N THR A 35 -10.64 4.57 19.63
CA THR A 35 -11.57 3.43 19.68
C THR A 35 -12.57 3.41 18.52
N ASP A 36 -13.16 4.56 18.19
CA ASP A 36 -14.19 4.66 17.14
C ASP A 36 -13.62 4.32 15.75
N PHE A 37 -12.40 4.76 15.46
CA PHE A 37 -11.70 4.40 14.24
C PHE A 37 -11.47 2.90 14.16
N TRP A 38 -10.90 2.30 15.22
CA TRP A 38 -10.55 0.88 15.24
C TRP A 38 -11.77 -0.02 15.12
N VAL A 39 -12.86 0.28 15.83
CA VAL A 39 -14.10 -0.51 15.77
C VAL A 39 -14.69 -0.46 14.37
N ALA A 40 -14.82 0.72 13.77
CA ALA A 40 -15.39 0.86 12.44
C ALA A 40 -14.51 0.21 11.37
N ALA A 41 -13.20 0.46 11.39
CA ALA A 41 -12.26 -0.13 10.43
C ALA A 41 -12.17 -1.66 10.56
N ALA A 42 -12.13 -2.20 11.79
CA ALA A 42 -12.17 -3.63 12.02
C ALA A 42 -13.49 -4.25 11.55
N GLY A 43 -14.62 -3.59 11.79
CA GLY A 43 -15.93 -4.01 11.26
C GLY A 43 -15.94 -4.07 9.73
N GLY A 44 -15.41 -3.05 9.06
CA GLY A 44 -15.23 -3.04 7.61
C GLY A 44 -14.36 -4.16 7.08
N ALA A 45 -13.21 -4.39 7.72
CA ALA A 45 -12.31 -5.47 7.38
C ALA A 45 -12.98 -6.84 7.58
N ALA A 46 -13.72 -7.03 8.68
CA ALA A 46 -14.47 -8.25 8.95
C ALA A 46 -15.56 -8.51 7.91
N CYS A 47 -16.31 -7.47 7.50
CA CYS A 47 -17.29 -7.56 6.41
C CYS A 47 -16.64 -8.03 5.11
N TRP A 48 -15.50 -7.44 4.73
CA TRP A 48 -14.77 -7.88 3.55
C TRP A 48 -14.25 -9.31 3.68
N LEU A 49 -13.68 -9.69 4.82
CA LEU A 49 -13.18 -11.04 5.05
C LEU A 49 -14.29 -12.09 4.96
N ALA A 50 -15.49 -11.77 5.44
CA ALA A 50 -16.67 -12.62 5.25
C ALA A 50 -17.03 -12.76 3.76
N VAL A 51 -17.07 -11.65 3.00
CA VAL A 51 -17.26 -11.70 1.53
C VAL A 51 -16.18 -12.57 0.87
N TYR A 52 -14.92 -12.38 1.23
CA TYR A 52 -13.79 -13.11 0.66
C TYR A 52 -13.83 -14.62 0.97
N ALA A 53 -14.32 -15.00 2.15
CA ALA A 53 -14.40 -16.39 2.59
C ALA A 53 -15.63 -17.13 2.04
N PHE A 54 -16.78 -16.46 1.96
CA PHE A 54 -18.06 -17.12 1.68
C PHE A 54 -18.65 -16.82 0.30
N LEU A 55 -18.17 -15.79 -0.41
CA LEU A 55 -18.69 -15.39 -1.73
C LEU A 55 -17.62 -15.56 -2.82
N PRO A 56 -18.02 -15.64 -4.11
CA PRO A 56 -17.08 -15.65 -5.21
C PRO A 56 -16.21 -14.39 -5.20
N ARG A 57 -14.89 -14.58 -5.32
CA ARG A 57 -13.93 -13.47 -5.32
C ARG A 57 -14.21 -12.52 -6.48
N PRO A 58 -14.34 -11.19 -6.24
CA PRO A 58 -14.64 -10.21 -7.29
C PRO A 58 -13.39 -9.90 -8.12
N MET A 59 -12.88 -10.91 -8.86
CA MET A 59 -11.62 -10.81 -9.60
C MET A 59 -11.63 -9.71 -10.66
N TRP A 60 -12.78 -9.41 -11.27
CA TRP A 60 -12.89 -8.31 -12.23
C TRP A 60 -12.58 -6.95 -11.59
N LEU A 61 -13.00 -6.73 -10.34
CA LEU A 61 -12.76 -5.50 -9.60
C LEU A 61 -11.28 -5.40 -9.22
N TYR A 62 -10.67 -6.51 -8.83
CA TYR A 62 -9.23 -6.58 -8.60
C TYR A 62 -8.43 -6.25 -9.87
N VAL A 63 -8.71 -6.93 -10.99
CA VAL A 63 -8.03 -6.71 -12.27
C VAL A 63 -8.23 -5.27 -12.75
N PHE A 64 -9.42 -4.70 -12.59
CA PHE A 64 -9.66 -3.30 -12.92
C PHE A 64 -8.76 -2.38 -12.11
N GLY A 65 -8.70 -2.57 -10.79
CA GLY A 65 -7.84 -1.79 -9.90
C GLY A 65 -6.36 -1.96 -10.22
N HIS A 66 -5.94 -3.16 -10.60
CA HIS A 66 -4.58 -3.50 -10.99
C HIS A 66 -4.14 -2.69 -12.22
N GLU A 67 -4.89 -2.79 -13.31
CA GLU A 67 -4.59 -2.05 -14.54
C GLU A 67 -4.74 -0.54 -14.35
N LEU A 68 -5.72 -0.09 -13.55
CA LEU A 68 -5.92 1.32 -13.25
C LEU A 68 -4.71 1.88 -12.49
N THR A 69 -4.14 1.11 -11.58
CA THR A 69 -2.95 1.53 -10.84
C THR A 69 -1.75 1.71 -11.76
N HIS A 70 -1.52 0.78 -12.70
CA HIS A 70 -0.51 0.96 -13.75
C HIS A 70 -0.73 2.25 -14.57
N ALA A 71 -1.97 2.53 -14.94
CA ALA A 71 -2.33 3.74 -15.68
C ALA A 71 -2.04 5.03 -14.89
N LEU A 72 -2.48 5.09 -13.62
CA LEU A 72 -2.27 6.24 -12.74
C LEU A 72 -0.78 6.50 -12.51
N TRP A 73 -0.01 5.46 -12.22
CA TRP A 73 1.43 5.57 -12.02
C TRP A 73 2.15 5.94 -13.31
N THR A 74 1.70 5.46 -14.46
CA THR A 74 2.24 5.90 -15.75
C THR A 74 2.08 7.41 -15.94
N TRP A 75 0.90 7.97 -15.65
CA TRP A 75 0.68 9.42 -15.72
C TRP A 75 1.55 10.18 -14.72
N LEU A 76 1.66 9.69 -13.48
CA LEU A 76 2.52 10.28 -12.44
C LEU A 76 3.99 10.39 -12.90
N PHE A 77 4.48 9.40 -13.66
CA PHE A 77 5.84 9.39 -14.20
C PHE A 77 5.95 10.07 -15.58
N GLY A 78 4.94 10.82 -16.02
CA GLY A 78 4.94 11.58 -17.28
C GLY A 78 4.79 10.70 -18.54
N GLY A 79 4.29 9.49 -18.39
CA GLY A 79 3.92 8.60 -19.49
C GLY A 79 2.49 8.84 -19.98
N ARG A 80 2.10 8.13 -21.05
CA ARG A 80 0.75 8.13 -21.61
C ARG A 80 0.19 6.71 -21.63
N VAL A 81 -1.13 6.61 -21.43
CA VAL A 81 -1.89 5.36 -21.59
C VAL A 81 -2.49 5.37 -23.00
N LYS A 82 -2.15 4.35 -23.80
CA LYS A 82 -2.61 4.20 -25.19
C LYS A 82 -3.86 3.35 -25.30
N LYS A 83 -3.95 2.28 -24.50
CA LYS A 83 -5.08 1.35 -24.46
C LYS A 83 -5.27 0.86 -23.04
N PHE A 84 -6.53 0.70 -22.64
CA PHE A 84 -6.92 0.16 -21.35
C PHE A 84 -8.03 -0.86 -21.59
N LYS A 85 -7.82 -2.12 -21.18
CA LYS A 85 -8.81 -3.18 -21.35
C LYS A 85 -8.80 -4.10 -20.15
N VAL A 86 -9.99 -4.31 -19.58
CA VAL A 86 -10.18 -5.14 -18.38
C VAL A 86 -11.26 -6.19 -18.67
N LYS A 87 -11.00 -7.43 -18.26
CA LYS A 87 -11.95 -8.53 -18.24
C LYS A 87 -11.84 -9.27 -16.90
N SER A 88 -12.83 -10.10 -16.59
CA SER A 88 -12.82 -10.95 -15.38
C SER A 88 -11.69 -11.98 -15.37
N THR A 89 -11.18 -12.38 -16.53
CA THR A 89 -10.09 -13.36 -16.69
C THR A 89 -8.69 -12.71 -16.75
N GLY A 90 -8.61 -11.39 -16.75
CA GLY A 90 -7.36 -10.64 -16.91
C GLY A 90 -7.55 -9.29 -17.59
N GLY A 91 -6.51 -8.46 -17.53
CA GLY A 91 -6.51 -7.11 -18.09
C GLY A 91 -5.16 -6.81 -18.75
N TYR A 92 -5.12 -5.72 -19.48
CA TYR A 92 -3.85 -5.12 -19.88
C TYR A 92 -4.02 -3.62 -20.10
N VAL A 93 -2.96 -2.90 -19.76
CA VAL A 93 -2.78 -1.50 -20.12
C VAL A 93 -1.55 -1.34 -21.01
N VAL A 94 -1.72 -0.62 -22.13
CA VAL A 94 -0.61 -0.29 -23.03
C VAL A 94 -0.12 1.11 -22.68
N ILE A 95 1.10 1.19 -22.17
CA ILE A 95 1.72 2.42 -21.66
C ILE A 95 2.95 2.82 -22.47
N THR A 96 3.24 4.11 -22.55
CA THR A 96 4.41 4.61 -23.31
C THR A 96 5.70 4.61 -22.51
N LYS A 97 5.61 4.46 -21.18
CA LYS A 97 6.72 4.50 -20.25
C LYS A 97 6.46 3.47 -19.17
N SER A 98 7.46 2.65 -18.87
CA SER A 98 7.41 1.68 -17.79
C SER A 98 8.71 1.74 -17.00
N ASN A 99 8.61 1.53 -15.69
CA ASN A 99 9.73 1.40 -14.75
C ASN A 99 9.32 0.46 -13.62
N SER A 100 10.26 0.12 -12.73
CA SER A 100 9.99 -0.82 -11.65
C SER A 100 8.86 -0.40 -10.71
N LEU A 101 8.72 0.90 -10.42
CA LEU A 101 7.66 1.39 -9.55
C LEU A 101 6.30 1.31 -10.24
N ILE A 102 6.21 1.64 -11.53
CA ILE A 102 4.98 1.45 -12.31
C ILE A 102 4.60 -0.04 -12.29
N ALA A 103 5.53 -0.93 -12.64
CA ALA A 103 5.29 -2.37 -12.68
C ALA A 103 4.84 -2.95 -11.33
N LEU A 104 5.38 -2.44 -10.21
CA LEU A 104 5.07 -2.97 -8.88
C LEU A 104 3.95 -2.20 -8.16
N ALA A 105 3.49 -1.07 -8.72
CA ALA A 105 2.50 -0.20 -8.09
C ALA A 105 1.21 -0.92 -7.67
N PRO A 106 0.61 -1.80 -8.48
CA PRO A 106 -0.63 -2.48 -8.09
C PRO A 106 -0.52 -3.31 -6.79
N TYR A 107 0.69 -3.77 -6.46
CA TYR A 107 0.93 -4.63 -5.30
C TYR A 107 1.15 -3.84 -4.00
N PHE A 108 1.38 -2.52 -4.08
CA PHE A 108 1.61 -1.69 -2.89
C PHE A 108 0.72 -0.46 -2.80
N PHE A 109 0.12 0.00 -3.89
CA PHE A 109 -0.76 1.15 -3.91
C PHE A 109 -2.23 0.70 -3.89
N PRO A 110 -2.94 0.86 -2.75
CA PRO A 110 -4.33 0.44 -2.66
C PRO A 110 -5.25 1.49 -3.30
N VAL A 111 -5.44 1.41 -4.61
CA VAL A 111 -6.24 2.40 -5.38
C VAL A 111 -7.65 2.60 -4.81
N TYR A 112 -8.30 1.54 -4.31
CA TYR A 112 -9.63 1.65 -3.72
C TYR A 112 -9.63 2.35 -2.36
N VAL A 113 -8.57 2.21 -1.57
CA VAL A 113 -8.38 2.98 -0.33
C VAL A 113 -8.19 4.46 -0.69
N ALA A 114 -7.37 4.76 -1.69
CA ALA A 114 -7.18 6.13 -2.17
C ALA A 114 -8.50 6.74 -2.67
N LEU A 115 -9.33 5.96 -3.37
CA LEU A 115 -10.65 6.39 -3.83
C LEU A 115 -11.61 6.67 -2.68
N VAL A 116 -11.69 5.79 -1.68
CA VAL A 116 -12.51 6.00 -0.47
C VAL A 116 -12.09 7.27 0.27
N VAL A 117 -10.78 7.48 0.45
CA VAL A 117 -10.23 8.70 1.06
C VAL A 117 -10.59 9.93 0.24
N LEU A 118 -10.39 9.90 -1.08
CA LEU A 118 -10.68 11.03 -1.97
C LEU A 118 -12.16 11.42 -1.92
N ILE A 119 -13.07 10.43 -1.99
CA ILE A 119 -14.52 10.67 -1.92
C ILE A 119 -14.89 11.32 -0.59
N TYR A 120 -14.37 10.80 0.53
CA TYR A 120 -14.66 11.36 1.83
C TYR A 120 -14.10 12.79 1.99
N LEU A 121 -12.87 13.04 1.55
CA LEU A 121 -12.26 14.37 1.63
C LEU A 121 -13.00 15.41 0.77
N LEU A 122 -13.38 15.05 -0.46
CA LEU A 122 -14.16 15.94 -1.32
C LEU A 122 -15.53 16.22 -0.72
N GLY A 123 -16.21 15.19 -0.20
CA GLY A 123 -17.50 15.40 0.41
C GLY A 123 -17.44 16.15 1.74
N HIS A 124 -16.37 15.98 2.50
CA HIS A 124 -16.09 16.81 3.66
C HIS A 124 -15.85 18.27 3.28
N LEU A 125 -15.11 18.52 2.20
CA LEU A 125 -14.81 19.88 1.72
C LEU A 125 -16.07 20.60 1.20
N ILE A 126 -16.93 19.89 0.46
CA ILE A 126 -18.09 20.49 -0.21
C ILE A 126 -19.31 20.54 0.72
N TRP A 127 -19.56 19.48 1.49
CA TRP A 127 -20.78 19.30 2.28
C TRP A 127 -20.54 19.10 3.78
N GLY A 128 -19.30 19.14 4.26
CA GLY A 128 -19.02 19.06 5.70
C GLY A 128 -19.34 17.70 6.32
N TRP A 129 -19.06 16.58 5.63
CA TRP A 129 -19.31 15.18 6.03
C TRP A 129 -18.62 14.69 7.34
N ARG A 130 -18.74 15.42 8.45
CA ARG A 130 -18.22 15.00 9.76
C ARG A 130 -18.97 13.77 10.28
N GLU A 131 -20.29 13.76 10.14
CA GLU A 131 -21.17 12.67 10.60
C GLU A 131 -20.95 11.34 9.86
N TRP A 132 -20.29 11.37 8.71
CA TRP A 132 -20.01 10.19 7.90
C TRP A 132 -18.66 9.52 8.24
N ALA A 133 -17.94 10.02 9.25
CA ALA A 133 -16.62 9.50 9.62
C ALA A 133 -16.62 8.00 9.93
N ALA A 134 -17.65 7.49 10.64
CA ALA A 134 -17.77 6.07 10.94
C ALA A 134 -17.91 5.20 9.68
N TRP A 135 -18.74 5.63 8.72
CA TRP A 135 -18.91 4.96 7.43
C TRP A 135 -17.63 5.02 6.60
N PHE A 136 -16.93 6.16 6.62
CA PHE A 136 -15.62 6.29 6.01
C PHE A 136 -14.62 5.29 6.58
N HIS A 137 -14.48 5.20 7.91
CA HIS A 137 -13.58 4.24 8.56
C HIS A 137 -13.96 2.79 8.24
N LEU A 138 -15.25 2.46 8.19
CA LEU A 138 -15.74 1.15 7.79
C LEU A 138 -15.35 0.81 6.34
N LEU A 139 -15.63 1.71 5.39
CA LEU A 139 -15.24 1.50 3.99
C LEU A 139 -13.72 1.45 3.81
N LEU A 140 -12.98 2.23 4.59
CA LEU A 140 -11.52 2.24 4.58
C LEU A 140 -10.96 0.88 5.02
N GLY A 141 -11.49 0.33 6.11
CA GLY A 141 -11.12 -1.01 6.60
C GLY A 141 -11.44 -2.10 5.59
N ALA A 142 -12.63 -2.05 4.98
CA ALA A 142 -13.04 -2.99 3.93
C ALA A 142 -12.13 -2.90 2.69
N ALA A 143 -11.85 -1.68 2.20
CA ALA A 143 -11.01 -1.44 1.03
C ALA A 143 -9.54 -1.83 1.28
N TYR A 144 -9.03 -1.61 2.50
CA TYR A 144 -7.67 -2.03 2.84
C TYR A 144 -7.56 -3.55 2.98
N ALA A 145 -8.55 -4.21 3.59
CA ALA A 145 -8.61 -5.68 3.65
C ALA A 145 -8.76 -6.30 2.25
N PHE A 146 -9.55 -5.67 1.37
CA PHE A 146 -9.64 -6.01 -0.05
C PHE A 146 -8.27 -5.99 -0.72
N HIS A 147 -7.52 -4.90 -0.56
CA HIS A 147 -6.19 -4.75 -1.12
C HIS A 147 -5.24 -5.85 -0.64
N ILE A 148 -5.17 -6.07 0.68
CA ILE A 148 -4.25 -7.05 1.27
C ILE A 148 -4.60 -8.47 0.80
N THR A 149 -5.85 -8.91 0.95
CA THR A 149 -6.25 -10.29 0.63
C THR A 149 -6.05 -10.64 -0.86
N LEU A 150 -6.41 -9.75 -1.78
CA LEU A 150 -6.27 -10.03 -3.22
C LEU A 150 -4.85 -9.81 -3.71
N THR A 151 -4.08 -8.90 -3.11
CA THR A 151 -2.64 -8.83 -3.36
C THR A 151 -1.96 -10.12 -2.89
N SER A 152 -2.28 -10.62 -1.70
CA SER A 152 -1.74 -11.91 -1.22
C SER A 152 -2.10 -13.07 -2.15
N PHE A 153 -3.33 -13.10 -2.66
CA PHE A 153 -3.75 -14.10 -3.65
C PHE A 153 -2.94 -13.98 -4.95
N ALA A 154 -2.74 -12.77 -5.46
CA ALA A 154 -1.96 -12.54 -6.69
C ALA A 154 -0.47 -12.90 -6.51
N LEU A 155 0.11 -12.62 -5.34
CA LEU A 155 1.50 -12.96 -5.02
C LEU A 155 1.77 -14.47 -4.94
N GLN A 156 0.72 -15.29 -4.75
CA GLN A 156 0.83 -16.76 -4.80
C GLN A 156 0.87 -17.31 -6.23
N THR A 157 0.71 -16.45 -7.23
CA THR A 157 0.77 -16.80 -8.65
C THR A 157 1.97 -16.13 -9.31
N GLU A 158 2.50 -16.74 -10.38
CA GLU A 158 3.59 -16.10 -11.14
C GLU A 158 3.08 -14.89 -11.91
N GLN A 159 3.54 -13.70 -11.50
CA GLN A 159 3.19 -12.43 -12.13
C GLN A 159 4.34 -11.87 -12.95
N SER A 160 4.10 -11.57 -14.24
CA SER A 160 5.11 -10.97 -15.14
C SER A 160 5.66 -9.64 -14.61
N ASP A 161 4.82 -8.88 -13.93
CA ASP A 161 5.19 -7.62 -13.29
C ASP A 161 6.27 -7.82 -12.22
N ILE A 162 6.25 -8.94 -11.51
CA ILE A 162 7.22 -9.27 -10.44
C ILE A 162 8.45 -9.96 -11.03
N THR A 163 8.26 -10.96 -11.89
CA THR A 163 9.38 -11.74 -12.45
C THR A 163 10.28 -10.89 -13.32
N SER A 164 9.72 -9.92 -14.07
CA SER A 164 10.50 -8.94 -14.84
C SER A 164 11.38 -8.02 -13.96
N GLN A 165 10.99 -7.82 -12.70
CA GLN A 165 11.75 -7.04 -11.73
C GLN A 165 12.70 -7.88 -10.87
N GLY A 166 12.45 -9.18 -10.75
CA GLY A 166 13.18 -10.10 -9.87
C GLY A 166 12.53 -10.15 -8.49
N TYR A 167 12.36 -11.36 -7.95
CA TYR A 167 11.56 -11.61 -6.75
C TYR A 167 12.04 -10.83 -5.52
N PHE A 168 13.34 -10.86 -5.21
CA PHE A 168 13.89 -10.19 -4.03
C PHE A 168 13.65 -8.68 -4.04
N PHE A 169 14.04 -8.00 -5.12
CA PHE A 169 13.84 -6.55 -5.25
C PHE A 169 12.35 -6.19 -5.21
N SER A 170 11.50 -6.97 -5.88
CA SER A 170 10.05 -6.76 -5.86
C SER A 170 9.48 -6.90 -4.46
N ALA A 171 9.84 -7.96 -3.72
CA ALA A 171 9.37 -8.18 -2.37
C ALA A 171 9.71 -7.00 -1.44
N VAL A 172 10.94 -6.47 -1.52
CA VAL A 172 11.36 -5.31 -0.72
C VAL A 172 10.57 -4.05 -1.09
N VAL A 173 10.42 -3.75 -2.38
CA VAL A 173 9.68 -2.55 -2.84
C VAL A 173 8.20 -2.65 -2.49
N ILE A 174 7.57 -3.82 -2.68
CA ILE A 174 6.17 -4.05 -2.33
C ILE A 174 5.96 -3.90 -0.83
N THR A 175 6.86 -4.47 -0.02
CA THR A 175 6.81 -4.35 1.44
C THR A 175 6.94 -2.89 1.87
N LEU A 176 7.97 -2.20 1.38
CA LEU A 176 8.20 -0.80 1.71
C LEU A 176 7.02 0.09 1.29
N GLY A 177 6.47 -0.12 0.10
CA GLY A 177 5.32 0.63 -0.40
C GLY A 177 4.08 0.46 0.47
N ASN A 178 3.75 -0.77 0.90
CA ASN A 178 2.62 -1.01 1.80
C ASN A 178 2.87 -0.40 3.19
N LEU A 179 4.09 -0.48 3.71
CA LEU A 179 4.48 0.16 4.98
C LEU A 179 4.37 1.69 4.88
N LEU A 180 4.75 2.28 3.75
CA LEU A 180 4.61 3.72 3.51
C LEU A 180 3.14 4.16 3.47
N VAL A 181 2.25 3.38 2.85
CA VAL A 181 0.81 3.65 2.86
C VAL A 181 0.30 3.71 4.31
N LEU A 182 0.69 2.74 5.14
CA LEU A 182 0.33 2.74 6.56
C LEU A 182 0.94 3.91 7.32
N LEU A 183 2.23 4.18 7.10
CA LEU A 183 2.95 5.22 7.82
C LEU A 183 2.46 6.64 7.47
N LEU A 184 1.90 6.84 6.28
CA LEU A 184 1.29 8.11 5.87
C LEU A 184 -0.18 8.22 6.30
N GLY A 185 -0.94 7.14 6.21
CA GLY A 185 -2.38 7.15 6.49
C GLY A 185 -2.73 6.97 7.97
N LEU A 186 -2.15 5.95 8.61
CA LEU A 186 -2.53 5.55 9.98
C LEU A 186 -2.36 6.67 11.01
N PRO A 187 -1.24 7.45 11.03
CA PRO A 187 -1.09 8.53 12.01
C PRO A 187 -2.24 9.53 11.95
N VAL A 188 -2.65 9.94 10.75
CA VAL A 188 -3.76 10.90 10.56
C VAL A 188 -5.06 10.35 11.14
N LEU A 189 -5.35 9.07 10.90
CA LEU A 189 -6.58 8.41 11.33
C LEU A 189 -6.66 8.22 12.85
N VAL A 190 -5.52 8.06 13.52
CA VAL A 190 -5.44 7.83 14.96
C VAL A 190 -4.98 9.07 15.76
N GLY A 191 -4.97 10.24 15.12
CA GLY A 191 -4.65 11.52 15.78
C GLY A 191 -3.16 11.73 16.09
N VAL A 192 -2.26 10.97 15.46
CA VAL A 192 -0.81 11.16 15.56
C VAL A 192 -0.32 12.02 14.40
N GLY A 193 0.47 13.06 14.71
CA GLY A 193 1.05 13.91 13.66
C GLY A 193 1.94 13.12 12.70
N ILE A 194 1.76 13.33 11.37
CA ILE A 194 2.59 12.68 10.33
C ILE A 194 4.08 12.95 10.58
N GLY A 195 4.45 14.17 10.97
CA GLY A 195 5.84 14.52 11.29
C GLY A 195 6.44 13.66 12.42
N THR A 196 5.64 13.32 13.42
CA THR A 196 6.04 12.42 14.50
C THR A 196 6.31 11.02 13.96
N ALA A 197 5.40 10.48 13.13
CA ALA A 197 5.57 9.16 12.52
C ALA A 197 6.80 9.11 11.57
N MET A 198 6.99 10.13 10.73
CA MET A 198 8.16 10.25 9.85
C MET A 198 9.47 10.36 10.63
N SER A 199 9.50 11.19 11.68
CA SER A 199 10.69 11.31 12.52
C SER A 199 11.02 10.00 13.24
N SER A 200 9.99 9.25 13.66
CA SER A 200 10.14 7.92 14.24
C SER A 200 10.72 6.95 13.23
N TRP A 201 10.23 6.95 11.99
CA TRP A 201 10.75 6.08 10.94
C TRP A 201 12.22 6.34 10.65
N MET A 202 12.63 7.60 10.58
CA MET A 202 14.04 7.95 10.39
C MET A 202 14.91 7.50 11.57
N ARG A 203 14.45 7.68 12.81
CA ARG A 203 15.19 7.20 14.01
C ARG A 203 15.34 5.68 14.04
N GLU A 204 14.25 4.94 13.78
CA GLU A 204 14.31 3.47 13.75
C GLU A 204 15.19 2.96 12.61
N THR A 205 15.12 3.58 11.43
CA THR A 205 16.00 3.25 10.29
C THR A 205 17.47 3.50 10.63
N ALA A 206 17.79 4.65 11.24
CA ALA A 206 19.14 4.96 11.69
C ALA A 206 19.65 3.98 12.75
N ALA A 207 18.79 3.53 13.66
CA ALA A 207 19.12 2.50 14.65
C ALA A 207 19.44 1.14 14.01
N VAL A 208 18.80 0.79 12.90
CA VAL A 208 19.15 -0.42 12.13
C VAL A 208 20.54 -0.27 11.51
N PHE A 209 20.83 0.88 10.89
CA PHE A 209 22.16 1.14 10.32
C PHE A 209 23.27 1.11 11.38
N SER A 210 23.05 1.69 12.56
CA SER A 210 24.06 1.68 13.62
C SER A 210 24.35 0.26 14.15
N ARG A 211 23.32 -0.58 14.29
CA ARG A 211 23.47 -2.00 14.66
C ARG A 211 24.25 -2.76 13.60
N LEU A 212 23.93 -2.57 12.32
CA LEU A 212 24.67 -3.21 11.23
C LEU A 212 26.13 -2.77 11.19
N ALA A 213 26.41 -1.48 11.39
CA ALA A 213 27.78 -0.98 11.46
C ALA A 213 28.56 -1.60 12.62
N SER A 214 27.93 -1.76 13.79
CA SER A 214 28.58 -2.39 14.95
C SER A 214 28.93 -3.86 14.75
N LEU A 215 28.21 -4.58 13.88
CA LEU A 215 28.49 -5.98 13.54
C LEU A 215 29.62 -6.16 12.53
N ILE A 216 29.95 -5.11 11.77
CA ILE A 216 31.00 -5.14 10.74
C ILE A 216 32.33 -4.60 11.29
N GLY A 217 32.25 -3.67 12.26
CA GLY A 217 33.41 -3.01 12.87
C GLY A 217 33.94 -3.65 14.15
N GLY A 218 33.33 -4.73 14.64
CA GLY A 218 33.80 -5.52 15.79
C GLY A 218 34.24 -6.91 15.35
#